data_AF-A0A5C0SL47-F1
#
_entry.id   AF-A0A5C0SL47-F1
#
_cell.length_a   1.000
_cell.length_b   1.000
_cell.length_c   1.000
_cell.angle_alpha   90.00
_cell.angle_beta   90.00
_cell.angle_gamma   90.00
#
_symmetry.space_group_name_H-M   'P 1'
#
loop_
_entity.id
_entity.type
_entity.pdbx_description
1 polymer ?
#
loop_
_entity_poly.entity_id
_entity_poly.type
_entity_poly.pdbx_seq_one_letter_code
_entity_poly.pdbx_strand_id
1 'polypeptide(L)'
;MTVKLEGQKVTIEGKLIRLESDLGKVIGDVVQPFPLSFFIKDNPLTVTCWLVDGKPSVDYTREGSPCGVFQELLECCLFLLGLDEYTEEEVRKISSFAKEDAQYWGVSVKEDTILFYTNLLISWMHFFFELDGDILKIHYHNDILAHTDCPEFNGRHKGVIKVPLKEFIEDVMGLAEEYLEKVFPLEAKIVITKLKPESDFPNWKEKLKHKLNLIKEALYRLE
;
A
#
# COMPACT_ATOMS: atom_id res chain seq x y z
N MET A 1 7.85 -14.22 8.22
CA MET A 1 6.60 -13.45 8.26
C MET A 1 6.02 -13.52 9.66
N THR A 2 5.45 -12.42 10.16
CA THR A 2 4.93 -12.36 11.53
C THR A 2 3.68 -11.49 11.58
N VAL A 3 2.61 -12.02 12.15
CA VAL A 3 1.44 -11.25 12.56
C VAL A 3 1.40 -11.20 14.08
N LYS A 4 1.39 -10.00 14.65
CA LYS A 4 1.19 -9.77 16.09
C LYS A 4 -0.16 -9.11 16.30
N LEU A 5 -0.92 -9.63 17.26
CA LEU A 5 -2.20 -9.09 17.69
C LEU A 5 -2.11 -8.78 19.18
N GLU A 6 -2.18 -7.50 19.53
CA GLU A 6 -2.20 -7.03 20.91
C GLU A 6 -3.52 -6.27 21.14
N GLY A 7 -4.56 -7.01 21.49
CA GLY A 7 -5.92 -6.48 21.51
C GLY A 7 -6.42 -6.19 20.09
N GLN A 8 -6.65 -4.93 19.76
CA GLN A 8 -7.06 -4.47 18.42
C GLN A 8 -5.91 -3.85 17.62
N LYS A 9 -4.70 -3.82 18.19
CA LYS A 9 -3.49 -3.42 17.48
C LYS A 9 -2.95 -4.60 16.69
N VAL A 10 -2.67 -4.35 15.42
CA VAL A 10 -2.19 -5.35 14.48
C VAL A 10 -0.87 -4.90 13.88
N THR A 11 0.10 -5.82 13.84
CA THR A 11 1.33 -5.66 13.06
C THR A 11 1.40 -6.83 12.09
N ILE A 12 1.53 -6.54 10.81
CA ILE A 12 1.70 -7.52 9.72
C ILE A 12 3.05 -7.23 9.08
N GLU A 13 4.00 -8.16 9.22
CA GLU A 13 5.40 -7.92 8.87
C GLU A 13 5.97 -9.05 8.02
N GLY A 14 6.45 -8.66 6.84
CA GLY A 14 7.15 -9.48 5.87
C GLY A 14 8.65 -9.18 5.87
N LYS A 15 9.33 -9.61 4.81
CA LYS A 15 10.75 -9.32 4.57
C LYS A 15 10.97 -7.87 4.13
N LEU A 16 10.03 -7.32 3.36
CA LEU A 16 10.14 -6.01 2.73
C LEU A 16 9.08 -5.05 3.26
N ILE A 17 7.85 -5.53 3.46
CA ILE A 17 6.70 -4.69 3.81
C ILE A 17 6.34 -4.92 5.28
N ARG A 18 6.05 -3.82 5.98
CA ARG A 18 5.44 -3.84 7.32
C ARG A 18 4.26 -2.88 7.37
N LEU A 19 3.16 -3.35 7.95
CA LEU A 19 1.95 -2.58 8.21
C LEU A 19 1.61 -2.67 9.69
N GLU A 20 1.29 -1.53 10.29
CA GLU A 20 0.82 -1.44 11.67
C GLU A 20 -0.49 -0.65 11.70
N SER A 21 -1.48 -1.11 12.46
CA SER A 21 -2.75 -0.40 12.60
C SER A 21 -3.41 -0.66 13.95
N ASP A 22 -4.13 0.33 14.48
CA ASP A 22 -5.01 0.16 15.63
C ASP A 22 -6.45 0.09 15.16
N LEU A 23 -6.95 -1.13 14.93
CA LEU A 23 -8.30 -1.35 14.43
C LEU A 23 -9.36 -0.92 15.46
N GLY A 24 -8.99 -0.74 16.73
CA GLY A 24 -9.91 -0.29 17.77
C GLY A 24 -10.32 1.16 17.63
N LYS A 25 -9.47 1.97 16.98
CA LYS A 25 -9.64 3.40 16.79
C LYS A 25 -10.10 3.70 15.37
N VAL A 26 -11.31 4.23 15.24
CA VAL A 26 -11.82 4.75 13.96
C VAL A 26 -11.52 6.24 13.91
N ILE A 27 -10.78 6.68 12.91
CA ILE A 27 -10.36 8.07 12.72
C ILE A 27 -10.81 8.66 11.37
N GLY A 28 -11.13 7.83 10.38
CA GLY A 28 -11.57 8.26 9.05
C GLY A 28 -12.97 7.74 8.70
N ASP A 29 -13.26 7.73 7.39
CA ASP A 29 -14.52 7.25 6.85
C ASP A 29 -14.53 5.71 6.63
N VAL A 30 -15.55 5.20 5.93
CA VAL A 30 -15.70 3.76 5.68
C VAL A 30 -14.64 3.17 4.73
N VAL A 31 -13.95 4.01 3.96
CA VAL A 31 -12.91 3.61 3.00
C VAL A 31 -11.53 3.60 3.67
N GLN A 32 -11.24 4.59 4.51
CA GLN A 32 -9.95 4.75 5.21
C GLN A 32 -10.11 4.89 6.74
N PRO A 33 -10.75 3.92 7.42
CA PRO A 33 -11.22 4.10 8.79
C PRO A 33 -10.15 4.15 9.87
N PHE A 34 -8.98 3.54 9.66
CA PHE A 34 -8.04 3.23 10.73
C PHE A 34 -6.78 4.09 10.67
N PRO A 35 -6.12 4.36 11.80
CA PRO A 35 -4.73 4.79 11.78
C PRO A 35 -3.85 3.66 11.25
N LEU A 36 -3.03 3.96 10.26
CA LEU A 36 -2.20 2.99 9.57
C LEU A 36 -0.78 3.54 9.39
N SER A 37 0.22 2.79 9.86
CA SER A 37 1.62 3.00 9.54
C SER A 37 2.05 2.03 8.46
N PHE A 38 2.70 2.53 7.41
CA PHE A 38 3.19 1.71 6.30
C PHE A 38 4.69 1.88 6.10
N PHE A 39 5.39 0.77 5.96
CA PHE A 39 6.84 0.73 5.81
C PHE A 39 7.26 -0.18 4.66
N ILE A 40 8.34 0.22 3.98
CA ILE A 40 9.06 -0.64 3.03
C ILE A 40 10.55 -0.60 3.37
N LYS A 41 11.18 -1.76 3.61
CA LYS A 41 12.57 -1.90 4.06
C LYS A 41 12.88 -0.97 5.25
N ASP A 42 12.03 -1.01 6.26
CA ASP A 42 12.09 -0.17 7.48
C ASP A 42 11.94 1.35 7.27
N ASN A 43 11.71 1.82 6.05
CA ASN A 43 11.44 3.24 5.79
C ASN A 43 9.98 3.56 6.12
N PRO A 44 9.68 4.42 7.12
CA PRO A 44 8.31 4.86 7.38
C PRO A 44 7.83 5.79 6.26
N LEU A 45 6.76 5.40 5.57
CA LEU A 45 6.24 6.17 4.42
C LEU A 45 5.11 7.12 4.83
N THR A 46 4.36 6.77 5.87
CA THR A 46 3.20 7.54 6.39
C THR A 46 3.57 8.56 7.47
N VAL A 47 4.85 8.88 7.63
CA VAL A 47 5.33 9.79 8.67
C VAL A 47 4.92 11.23 8.41
N THR A 48 4.58 11.95 9.47
CA THR A 48 4.44 13.41 9.48
C THR A 48 5.03 14.03 10.72
N CYS A 49 5.40 15.29 10.59
CA CYS A 49 6.01 16.04 11.66
C CYS A 49 5.58 17.51 11.58
N TRP A 50 5.30 18.09 12.74
CA TRP A 50 5.07 19.52 12.90
C TRP A 50 5.74 20.01 14.18
N LEU A 51 6.21 21.26 14.19
CA LEU A 51 6.70 21.89 15.41
C LEU A 51 5.52 22.36 16.27
N VAL A 52 5.43 21.82 17.48
CA VAL A 52 4.49 22.26 18.52
C VAL A 52 5.30 22.84 19.66
N ASP A 53 5.10 24.13 19.95
CA ASP A 53 5.91 24.89 20.94
C ASP A 53 7.43 24.77 20.69
N GLY A 54 7.82 24.78 19.42
CA GLY A 54 9.22 24.66 18.98
C GLY A 54 9.81 23.26 19.10
N LYS A 55 9.00 22.23 19.36
CA LYS A 55 9.44 20.83 19.46
C LYS A 55 8.78 19.96 18.39
N PRO A 56 9.52 19.01 17.77
CA PRO A 56 8.94 18.07 16.83
C PRO A 56 7.82 17.21 17.46
N SER A 57 6.66 17.22 16.83
CA SER A 57 5.55 16.31 17.09
C SER A 57 5.42 15.37 15.90
N VAL A 58 5.88 14.13 16.06
CA VAL A 58 5.93 13.13 14.99
C VAL A 58 4.77 12.14 15.12
N ASP A 59 4.06 11.92 14.02
CA ASP A 59 3.03 10.88 13.88
C ASP A 59 3.40 9.99 12.69
N TYR A 60 3.39 8.67 12.90
CA TYR A 60 3.71 7.68 11.88
C TYR A 60 2.47 7.09 11.21
N THR A 61 1.27 7.50 11.62
CA THR A 61 0.01 6.93 11.15
C THR A 61 -0.73 7.88 10.21
N ARG A 62 -1.48 7.31 9.27
CA ARG A 62 -2.44 8.02 8.41
C ARG A 62 -3.77 7.27 8.35
N GLU A 63 -4.84 7.98 8.01
CA GLU A 63 -6.13 7.34 7.70
C GLU A 63 -5.93 6.34 6.57
N GLY A 64 -6.30 5.08 6.80
CA GLY A 64 -6.18 4.02 5.81
C GLY A 64 -6.96 2.76 6.17
N SER A 65 -6.88 1.77 5.28
CA SER A 65 -7.48 0.45 5.49
C SER A 65 -6.45 -0.64 5.17
N PRO A 66 -6.17 -1.57 6.12
CA PRO A 66 -5.36 -2.74 5.80
C PRO A 66 -5.97 -3.57 4.65
N CYS A 67 -7.30 -3.73 4.60
CA CYS A 67 -8.00 -4.35 3.47
C CYS A 67 -7.68 -3.65 2.15
N GLY A 68 -7.75 -2.31 2.15
CA GLY A 68 -7.44 -1.46 1.02
C GLY A 68 -6.00 -1.62 0.53
N VAL A 69 -5.04 -1.59 1.46
CA VAL A 69 -3.61 -1.77 1.15
C VAL A 69 -3.39 -3.11 0.44
N PHE A 70 -3.91 -4.22 0.98
CA PHE A 70 -3.72 -5.53 0.34
C PHE A 70 -4.46 -5.67 -0.99
N GLN A 71 -5.61 -5.00 -1.15
CA GLN A 71 -6.31 -4.96 -2.43
C GLN A 71 -5.43 -4.33 -3.51
N GLU A 72 -4.90 -3.14 -3.24
CA GLU A 72 -4.10 -2.36 -4.17
C GLU A 72 -2.72 -3.01 -4.43
N LEU A 73 -2.11 -3.63 -3.42
CA LEU A 73 -0.85 -4.37 -3.59
C LEU A 73 -1.02 -5.62 -4.47
N LEU A 74 -2.10 -6.39 -4.27
CA LEU A 74 -2.39 -7.56 -5.12
C LEU A 74 -2.73 -7.13 -6.55
N GLU A 75 -3.45 -6.01 -6.71
CA GLU A 75 -3.74 -5.43 -8.02
C GLU A 75 -2.48 -4.98 -8.76
N CYS A 76 -1.59 -4.29 -8.05
CA CYS A 76 -0.26 -3.95 -8.53
C CYS A 76 0.51 -5.21 -8.98
N CYS A 77 0.51 -6.29 -8.17
CA CYS A 77 1.20 -7.53 -8.55
C CYS A 77 0.61 -8.17 -9.82
N LEU A 78 -0.72 -8.22 -9.96
CA LEU A 78 -1.37 -8.72 -11.17
C LEU A 78 -0.99 -7.91 -12.39
N PHE A 79 -0.99 -6.58 -12.26
CA PHE A 79 -0.66 -5.65 -13.33
C PHE A 79 0.80 -5.80 -13.80
N LEU A 80 1.74 -5.85 -12.85
CA LEU A 80 3.16 -5.98 -13.16
C LEU A 80 3.50 -7.36 -13.76
N LEU A 81 2.70 -8.39 -13.47
CA LEU A 81 2.86 -9.73 -14.05
C LEU A 81 2.09 -9.92 -15.37
N GLY A 82 1.28 -8.95 -15.80
CA GLY A 82 0.40 -9.09 -16.97
C GLY A 82 -0.65 -10.19 -16.79
N LEU A 83 -1.15 -10.37 -15.57
CA LEU A 83 -2.17 -11.36 -15.20
C LEU A 83 -3.57 -10.74 -15.05
N ASP A 84 -3.68 -9.44 -15.25
CA ASP A 84 -4.96 -8.76 -15.32
C ASP A 84 -5.66 -9.05 -16.66
N GLU A 85 -6.87 -8.50 -16.81
CA GLU A 85 -7.67 -8.64 -18.02
C GLU A 85 -7.32 -7.59 -19.09
N TYR A 86 -6.29 -6.76 -18.86
CA TYR A 86 -5.93 -5.67 -19.75
C TYR A 86 -5.12 -6.18 -20.94
N THR A 87 -5.43 -5.60 -22.10
CA THR A 87 -4.60 -5.71 -23.29
C THR A 87 -3.30 -4.94 -23.12
N GLU A 88 -2.28 -5.23 -23.94
CA GLU A 88 -1.03 -4.47 -23.94
C GLU A 88 -1.25 -2.96 -24.20
N GLU A 89 -2.26 -2.60 -24.99
CA GLU A 89 -2.62 -1.20 -25.26
C GLU A 89 -3.19 -0.53 -24.00
N GLU A 90 -4.06 -1.22 -23.26
CA GLU A 90 -4.62 -0.72 -22.01
C GLU A 90 -3.55 -0.58 -20.93
N VAL A 91 -2.65 -1.56 -20.77
CA VAL A 91 -1.50 -1.47 -19.86
C VAL A 91 -0.65 -0.24 -20.19
N ARG A 92 -0.34 -0.01 -21.47
CA ARG A 92 0.42 1.18 -21.90
C ARG A 92 -0.33 2.47 -21.56
N LYS A 93 -1.63 2.53 -21.80
CA LYS A 93 -2.47 3.71 -21.52
C LYS A 93 -2.52 4.01 -20.02
N ILE A 94 -2.77 3.01 -19.18
CA ILE A 94 -2.75 3.14 -17.72
C ILE A 94 -1.38 3.61 -17.24
N SER A 95 -0.31 3.00 -17.77
CA SER A 95 1.05 3.38 -17.42
C SER A 95 1.38 4.81 -17.85
N SER A 96 0.91 5.28 -19.00
CA SER A 96 1.09 6.67 -19.44
C SER A 96 0.41 7.67 -18.51
N PHE A 97 -0.83 7.41 -18.08
CA PHE A 97 -1.49 8.27 -17.09
C PHE A 97 -0.73 8.29 -15.75
N ALA A 98 -0.27 7.13 -15.28
CA ALA A 98 0.56 7.07 -14.08
C ALA A 98 1.87 7.87 -14.20
N LYS A 99 2.44 7.99 -15.41
CA LYS A 99 3.66 8.79 -15.66
C LYS A 99 3.36 10.28 -15.63
N GLU A 100 2.22 10.72 -16.14
CA GLU A 100 1.75 12.11 -16.04
C GLU A 100 1.58 12.50 -14.56
N ASP A 101 0.95 11.63 -13.77
CA ASP A 101 0.82 11.84 -12.31
C ASP A 101 2.19 11.85 -11.62
N ALA A 102 3.10 10.93 -11.96
CA ALA A 102 4.45 10.92 -11.41
C ALA A 102 5.17 12.26 -11.67
N GLN A 103 5.05 12.80 -12.89
CA GLN A 103 5.62 14.11 -13.23
C GLN A 103 4.99 15.24 -12.41
N TYR A 104 3.66 15.24 -12.23
CA TYR A 104 2.97 16.21 -11.39
C TYR A 104 3.52 16.22 -9.95
N TRP A 105 3.79 15.04 -9.38
CA TRP A 105 4.36 14.90 -8.04
C TRP A 105 5.90 15.03 -7.98
N GLY A 106 6.54 15.39 -9.09
CA GLY A 106 7.99 15.59 -9.19
C GLY A 106 8.80 14.30 -8.97
N VAL A 107 8.26 13.17 -9.43
CA VAL A 107 8.87 11.84 -9.47
C VAL A 107 9.36 11.56 -10.89
N SER A 108 10.63 11.14 -11.02
CA SER A 108 11.22 10.82 -12.32
C SER A 108 11.16 9.32 -12.58
N VAL A 109 10.49 8.94 -13.67
CA VAL A 109 10.31 7.57 -14.14
C VAL A 109 10.83 7.42 -15.57
N LYS A 110 11.16 6.20 -15.99
CA LYS A 110 11.58 5.93 -17.37
C LYS A 110 10.37 5.89 -18.32
N GLU A 111 10.60 6.29 -19.56
CA GLU A 111 9.53 6.36 -20.57
C GLU A 111 9.08 4.97 -21.04
N ASP A 112 10.00 4.02 -21.13
CA ASP A 112 9.80 2.68 -21.68
C ASP A 112 9.43 1.62 -20.62
N THR A 113 9.31 2.01 -19.34
CA THR A 113 8.93 1.10 -18.25
C THR A 113 7.42 1.04 -18.04
N ILE A 114 6.94 -0.08 -17.49
CA ILE A 114 5.57 -0.23 -16.98
C ILE A 114 5.49 0.47 -15.62
N LEU A 115 4.41 1.23 -15.39
CA LEU A 115 4.18 1.99 -14.17
C LEU A 115 2.76 1.79 -13.67
N PHE A 116 2.60 1.42 -12.40
CA PHE A 116 1.30 1.35 -11.73
C PHE A 116 1.21 2.42 -10.64
N TYR A 117 0.14 3.20 -10.63
CA TYR A 117 -0.11 4.25 -9.64
C TYR A 117 -1.22 3.85 -8.67
N THR A 118 -1.03 4.15 -7.39
CA THR A 118 -2.03 3.96 -6.34
C THR A 118 -1.71 4.82 -5.11
N ASN A 119 -2.72 5.10 -4.28
CA ASN A 119 -2.51 5.63 -2.93
C ASN A 119 -2.49 4.54 -1.84
N LEU A 120 -2.61 3.25 -2.22
CA LEU A 120 -2.77 2.10 -1.34
C LEU A 120 -3.96 2.20 -0.36
N LEU A 121 -4.95 3.04 -0.68
CA LEU A 121 -5.97 3.51 0.26
C LEU A 121 -5.39 4.02 1.59
N ILE A 122 -4.31 4.80 1.48
CA ILE A 122 -3.74 5.58 2.57
C ILE A 122 -3.87 7.06 2.19
N SER A 123 -4.53 7.83 3.06
CA SER A 123 -4.74 9.26 2.86
C SER A 123 -3.42 10.02 2.64
N TRP A 124 -3.41 10.89 1.63
CA TRP A 124 -2.31 11.81 1.28
C TRP A 124 -0.99 11.14 0.88
N MET A 125 -1.07 9.88 0.44
CA MET A 125 0.06 9.12 -0.07
C MET A 125 -0.11 8.85 -1.57
N HIS A 126 0.99 8.90 -2.29
CA HIS A 126 1.05 8.54 -3.71
C HIS A 126 2.21 7.57 -3.91
N PHE A 127 1.94 6.43 -4.54
CA PHE A 127 2.92 5.40 -4.84
C PHE A 127 2.93 5.11 -6.34
N PHE A 128 4.14 5.01 -6.89
CA PHE A 128 4.36 4.64 -8.29
C PHE A 128 5.30 3.43 -8.33
N PHE A 129 4.78 2.33 -8.86
CA PHE A 129 5.47 1.05 -8.97
C PHE A 129 6.01 0.89 -10.38
N GLU A 130 7.27 1.26 -10.59
CA GLU A 130 7.97 1.23 -11.88
C GLU A 130 8.71 -0.10 -12.03
N LEU A 131 8.33 -0.89 -13.05
CA LEU A 131 9.04 -2.12 -13.39
C LEU A 131 10.13 -1.84 -14.43
N ASP A 132 11.38 -2.03 -14.02
CA ASP A 132 12.58 -1.83 -14.82
C ASP A 132 13.39 -3.13 -14.86
N GLY A 133 13.05 -3.99 -15.83
CA GLY A 133 13.59 -5.36 -15.89
C GLY A 133 13.01 -6.23 -14.77
N ASP A 134 13.89 -6.78 -13.93
CA ASP A 134 13.54 -7.58 -12.75
C ASP A 134 13.51 -6.77 -11.44
N ILE A 135 13.78 -5.46 -11.52
CA ILE A 135 13.78 -4.54 -10.39
C ILE A 135 12.50 -3.72 -10.38
N LEU A 136 11.81 -3.76 -9.25
CA LEU A 136 10.70 -2.88 -8.94
C LEU A 136 11.23 -1.64 -8.20
N LYS A 137 11.00 -0.45 -8.78
CA LYS A 137 11.24 0.83 -8.11
C LYS A 137 9.92 1.36 -7.59
N ILE A 138 9.82 1.48 -6.28
CA ILE A 138 8.65 1.98 -5.57
C ILE A 138 8.95 3.44 -5.23
N HIS A 139 8.44 4.34 -6.05
CA HIS A 139 8.49 5.76 -5.76
C HIS A 139 7.33 6.11 -4.84
N TYR A 140 7.59 6.99 -3.87
CA TYR A 140 6.56 7.48 -2.97
C TYR A 140 6.59 9.00 -2.89
N HIS A 141 5.42 9.58 -2.65
CA HIS A 141 5.23 10.98 -2.28
C HIS A 141 4.20 11.05 -1.12
N ASN A 142 4.56 11.74 -0.05
CA ASN A 142 3.74 12.00 1.13
C ASN A 142 3.41 13.50 1.14
N ASP A 143 2.20 13.84 0.73
CA ASP A 143 1.79 15.22 0.47
C ASP A 143 1.82 16.05 1.76
N ILE A 144 1.37 15.48 2.88
CA ILE A 144 1.38 16.20 4.16
C ILE A 144 2.82 16.49 4.63
N LEU A 145 3.73 15.52 4.52
CA LEU A 145 5.11 15.73 4.93
C LEU A 145 5.84 16.73 4.02
N ALA A 146 5.38 16.93 2.78
CA ALA A 146 5.96 17.93 1.87
C ALA A 146 5.86 19.35 2.45
N HIS A 147 4.91 19.58 3.35
CA HIS A 147 4.66 20.87 3.99
C HIS A 147 5.20 20.98 5.42
N THR A 148 5.97 19.99 5.90
CA THR A 148 6.51 19.97 7.28
C THR A 148 7.40 21.18 7.58
N ASP A 149 7.32 21.68 8.81
CA ASP A 149 8.24 22.67 9.38
C ASP A 149 9.35 22.03 10.24
N CYS A 150 9.40 20.69 10.33
CA CYS A 150 10.45 19.96 11.02
C CYS A 150 11.72 19.82 10.15
N PRO A 151 12.86 20.42 10.54
CA PRO A 151 14.07 20.41 9.73
C PRO A 151 14.62 19.02 9.42
N GLU A 152 14.48 18.07 10.35
CA GLU A 152 14.99 16.70 10.22
C GLU A 152 14.24 15.88 9.15
N PHE A 153 13.03 16.29 8.76
CA PHE A 153 12.23 15.65 7.73
C PHE A 153 12.25 16.38 6.37
N ASN A 154 13.01 17.47 6.25
CA ASN A 154 13.11 18.22 5.00
C ASN A 154 13.57 17.31 3.84
N GLY A 155 12.82 17.35 2.73
CA GLY A 155 13.05 16.50 1.56
C GLY A 155 12.71 15.02 1.71
N ARG A 156 12.27 14.55 2.89
CA ARG A 156 11.91 13.13 3.11
C ARG A 156 10.48 12.77 2.69
N HIS A 157 9.71 13.74 2.21
CA HIS A 157 8.35 13.53 1.72
C HIS A 157 8.30 12.69 0.45
N LYS A 158 9.42 12.51 -0.26
CA LYS A 158 9.48 11.66 -1.45
C LYS A 158 10.78 10.90 -1.55
N GLY A 159 10.75 9.79 -2.27
CA GLY A 159 11.92 8.97 -2.50
C GLY A 159 11.62 7.75 -3.37
N VAL A 160 12.64 6.92 -3.56
CA VAL A 160 12.55 5.67 -4.33
C VAL A 160 13.17 4.52 -3.57
N ILE A 161 12.44 3.41 -3.47
CA ILE A 161 12.91 2.17 -2.86
C ILE A 161 13.01 1.11 -3.95
N LYS A 162 14.16 0.44 -4.06
CA LYS A 162 14.40 -0.59 -5.07
C LYS A 162 14.37 -1.97 -4.45
N VAL A 163 13.60 -2.88 -5.03
CA VAL A 163 13.47 -4.28 -4.59
C VAL A 163 13.43 -5.21 -5.81
N PRO A 164 13.91 -6.46 -5.71
CA PRO A 164 13.64 -7.45 -6.75
C PRO A 164 12.12 -7.70 -6.86
N LEU A 165 11.58 -7.74 -8.07
CA LEU A 165 10.15 -7.96 -8.31
C LEU A 165 9.67 -9.27 -7.66
N LYS A 166 10.44 -10.35 -7.83
CA LYS A 166 10.11 -11.67 -7.26
C LYS A 166 9.98 -11.60 -5.74
N GLU A 167 10.95 -10.99 -5.06
CA GLU A 167 10.91 -10.86 -3.59
C GLU A 167 9.73 -10.00 -3.12
N PHE A 168 9.37 -8.95 -3.87
CA PHE A 168 8.22 -8.11 -3.56
C PHE A 168 6.90 -8.90 -3.66
N ILE A 169 6.71 -9.64 -4.75
CA ILE A 169 5.48 -10.42 -4.97
C ILE A 169 5.35 -11.51 -3.91
N GLU A 170 6.42 -12.25 -3.62
CA GLU A 170 6.43 -13.28 -2.57
C GLU A 170 6.05 -12.68 -1.20
N ASP A 171 6.56 -11.50 -0.88
CA ASP A 171 6.26 -10.83 0.37
C ASP A 171 4.80 -10.36 0.43
N VAL A 172 4.29 -9.72 -0.63
CA VAL A 172 2.88 -9.29 -0.75
C VAL A 172 1.94 -10.49 -0.60
N MET A 173 2.23 -11.60 -1.28
CA MET A 173 1.38 -12.79 -1.24
C MET A 173 1.30 -13.39 0.15
N GLY A 174 2.44 -13.63 0.80
CA GLY A 174 2.44 -14.18 2.14
C GLY A 174 1.72 -13.25 3.12
N LEU A 175 1.93 -11.93 3.02
CA LEU A 175 1.28 -10.98 3.91
C LEU A 175 -0.22 -10.92 3.67
N ALA A 176 -0.68 -11.03 2.42
CA ALA A 176 -2.08 -11.10 2.07
C ALA A 176 -2.76 -12.36 2.63
N GLU A 177 -2.08 -13.52 2.61
CA GLU A 177 -2.58 -14.76 3.24
C GLU A 177 -2.81 -14.57 4.74
N GLU A 178 -1.77 -14.10 5.42
CA GLU A 178 -1.76 -13.85 6.85
C GLU A 178 -2.81 -12.81 7.25
N TYR A 179 -2.96 -11.75 6.46
CA TYR A 179 -4.01 -10.75 6.61
C TYR A 179 -5.41 -11.37 6.50
N LEU A 180 -5.68 -12.13 5.42
CA LEU A 180 -6.99 -12.73 5.15
C LEU A 180 -7.43 -13.72 6.22
N GLU A 181 -6.48 -14.41 6.83
CA GLU A 181 -6.74 -15.38 7.89
C GLU A 181 -6.93 -14.68 9.25
N LYS A 182 -6.00 -13.81 9.64
CA LYS A 182 -5.88 -13.34 11.03
C LYS A 182 -6.47 -11.96 11.27
N VAL A 183 -6.38 -11.05 10.30
CA VAL A 183 -6.69 -9.62 10.50
C VAL A 183 -8.02 -9.23 9.86
N PHE A 184 -8.29 -9.68 8.64
CA PHE A 184 -9.53 -9.40 7.91
C PHE A 184 -10.80 -9.66 8.75
N PRO A 185 -10.95 -10.78 9.49
CA PRO A 185 -12.15 -11.01 10.30
C PRO A 185 -12.38 -9.95 11.39
N LEU A 186 -11.29 -9.39 11.95
CA LEU A 186 -11.36 -8.34 12.97
C LEU A 186 -11.74 -7.00 12.35
N GLU A 187 -11.07 -6.64 11.25
CA GLU A 187 -11.33 -5.42 10.49
C GLU A 187 -12.79 -5.38 10.01
N ALA A 188 -13.23 -6.44 9.32
CA ALA A 188 -14.58 -6.56 8.80
C ALA A 188 -15.64 -6.41 9.90
N LYS A 189 -15.45 -7.07 11.06
CA LYS A 189 -16.36 -6.94 12.19
C LYS A 189 -16.48 -5.49 12.65
N ILE A 190 -15.38 -4.76 12.73
CA ILE A 190 -15.36 -3.39 13.22
C ILE A 190 -16.05 -2.45 12.23
N VAL A 191 -15.72 -2.54 10.95
CA VAL A 191 -16.32 -1.69 9.92
C VAL A 191 -17.83 -2.01 9.76
N ILE A 192 -18.27 -3.28 9.83
CA ILE A 192 -19.70 -3.64 9.84
C ILE A 192 -20.42 -2.99 11.03
N THR A 193 -19.86 -3.15 12.23
CA THR A 193 -20.57 -2.80 13.47
C THR A 193 -20.53 -1.31 13.79
N LYS A 194 -19.41 -0.64 13.50
CA LYS A 194 -19.20 0.77 13.85
C LYS A 194 -19.53 1.72 12.70
N LEU A 195 -19.25 1.34 11.45
CA LEU A 195 -19.33 2.25 10.30
C LEU A 195 -20.56 2.03 9.42
N LYS A 196 -21.22 0.87 9.52
CA LYS A 196 -22.52 0.58 8.89
C LYS A 196 -22.59 1.05 7.42
N PRO A 197 -21.74 0.53 6.52
CA PRO A 197 -21.77 0.94 5.12
C PRO A 197 -23.16 0.74 4.50
N GLU A 198 -23.50 1.63 3.56
CA GLU A 198 -24.81 1.67 2.91
C GLU A 198 -25.06 0.52 1.92
N SER A 199 -24.03 -0.25 1.56
CA SER A 199 -24.10 -1.40 0.64
C SER A 199 -23.73 -2.71 1.34
N ASP A 200 -24.07 -3.84 0.70
CA ASP A 200 -23.56 -5.16 1.08
C ASP A 200 -22.07 -5.05 1.39
N PHE A 201 -21.74 -5.31 2.66
CA PHE A 201 -20.37 -5.37 3.15
C PHE A 201 -19.61 -6.40 2.28
N PRO A 202 -18.80 -5.99 1.28
CA PRO A 202 -18.73 -6.76 0.05
C PRO A 202 -17.95 -8.06 0.22
N ASN A 203 -18.03 -8.89 -0.82
CA ASN A 203 -17.24 -10.08 -1.09
C ASN A 203 -15.69 -9.83 -1.15
N TRP A 204 -15.16 -8.83 -0.43
CA TRP A 204 -13.76 -8.43 -0.39
C TRP A 204 -12.84 -9.60 -0.07
N LYS A 205 -13.22 -10.43 0.91
CA LYS A 205 -12.44 -11.62 1.25
C LYS A 205 -12.23 -12.52 0.02
N GLU A 206 -13.30 -12.82 -0.71
CA GLU A 206 -13.19 -13.71 -1.87
C GLU A 206 -12.55 -13.01 -3.07
N LYS A 207 -12.75 -11.70 -3.26
CA LYS A 207 -12.03 -10.92 -4.28
C LYS A 207 -10.51 -10.93 -4.02
N LEU A 208 -10.09 -10.67 -2.79
CA LEU A 208 -8.68 -10.72 -2.40
C LEU A 208 -8.10 -12.13 -2.55
N LYS A 209 -8.82 -13.16 -2.09
CA LYS A 209 -8.43 -14.56 -2.30
C LYS A 209 -8.29 -14.91 -3.78
N HIS A 210 -9.23 -14.44 -4.61
CA HIS A 210 -9.20 -14.69 -6.05
C HIS A 210 -7.94 -14.07 -6.69
N LYS A 211 -7.66 -12.79 -6.42
CA LYS A 211 -6.44 -12.11 -6.89
C LYS A 211 -5.18 -12.85 -6.42
N LEU A 212 -5.12 -13.20 -5.13
CA LEU A 212 -4.01 -13.96 -4.56
C LEU A 212 -3.80 -15.32 -5.26
N ASN A 213 -4.88 -16.05 -5.54
CA ASN A 213 -4.80 -17.35 -6.20
C ASN A 213 -4.31 -17.23 -7.65
N LEU A 214 -4.74 -16.21 -8.40
CA LEU A 214 -4.25 -15.95 -9.76
C LEU A 214 -2.73 -15.75 -9.77
N ILE A 215 -2.20 -14.98 -8.83
CA ILE A 215 -0.75 -14.74 -8.71
C ILE A 215 -0.02 -16.05 -8.36
N LYS A 216 -0.55 -16.83 -7.40
CA LYS A 216 0.01 -18.14 -7.02
C LYS A 216 0.12 -19.10 -8.20
N GLU A 217 -0.96 -19.23 -8.97
CA GLU A 217 -1.02 -20.13 -10.12
C GLU A 217 -0.02 -19.73 -11.21
N ALA A 218 0.19 -18.43 -11.41
CA ALA A 218 1.17 -17.93 -12.37
C ALA A 218 2.60 -18.23 -11.94
N LEU A 219 2.94 -18.00 -10.66
CA LEU A 219 4.29 -18.27 -10.15
C LEU A 219 4.63 -19.77 -10.17
N TYR A 220 3.67 -20.65 -9.86
CA TYR A 220 3.89 -22.10 -9.94
C TYR A 220 4.20 -22.59 -11.37
N ARG A 221 3.78 -21.86 -12.40
CA ARG A 221 4.07 -22.20 -13.82
C ARG A 221 5.44 -21.70 -14.29
N LEU A 222 6.10 -20.83 -13.52
CA LEU A 222 7.40 -20.24 -13.84
C LEU A 222 8.57 -20.99 -13.16
N GLU A 223 8.27 -21.94 -12.27
CA GLU A 223 9.24 -22.86 -11.63
C GLU A 223 9.32 -24.21 -12.37
#